data_AF-A0A2D6CZW8-F1
#
_entry.id   AF-A0A2D6CZW8-F1
#
_cell.length_a   1.000
_cell.length_b   1.000
_cell.length_c   1.000
_cell.angle_alpha   90.00
_cell.angle_beta   90.00
_cell.angle_gamma   90.00
#
_symmetry.space_group_name_H-M   'P 1'
#
loop_
_entity.id
_entity.type
_entity.pdbx_description
1 polymer ?
#
loop_
_entity_poly.entity_id
_entity_poly.type
_entity_poly.pdbx_seq_one_letter_code
_entity_poly.pdbx_strand_id
1 'polypeptide(L)'
;TVCDLTGTPIPESVESRSIADLATGASDVGRDSAFSVYRDIHRMVTDGEWKLVRHYRAESRDKGVDRVQLFHVAEDPWELNDLSSDPAHGARLHALAATMTAWMRDVGDPFASRPVLLPGSGG
;
A
#
# COMPACT_ATOMS: atom_id res chain seq x y z
N THR A 1 1.81 8.86 14.00
CA THR A 1 0.35 8.70 14.22
C THR A 1 0.02 7.93 15.49
N VAL A 2 0.60 6.76 15.78
CA VAL A 2 0.38 6.09 17.09
C VAL A 2 1.10 6.82 18.25
N CYS A 3 2.26 7.43 18.01
CA CYS A 3 2.99 8.20 19.04
C CYS A 3 2.33 9.54 19.41
N ASP A 4 1.71 10.24 18.45
CA ASP A 4 1.06 11.54 18.71
C ASP A 4 -0.22 11.42 19.55
N LEU A 5 -0.85 10.26 19.56
CA LEU A 5 -2.02 10.00 20.40
C LEU A 5 -1.66 9.62 21.84
N THR A 6 -0.37 9.48 22.16
CA THR A 6 0.10 8.98 23.47
C THR A 6 1.18 9.85 24.13
N GLY A 7 1.51 11.02 23.56
CA GLY A 7 2.39 12.01 24.20
C GLY A 7 3.84 11.57 24.43
N THR A 8 4.32 10.57 23.69
CA THR A 8 5.70 10.06 23.84
C THR A 8 6.62 10.77 22.84
N PRO A 9 7.82 11.23 23.26
CA PRO A 9 8.74 11.94 22.36
C PRO A 9 9.16 11.09 21.16
N ILE A 10 9.10 11.69 19.97
CA ILE A 10 9.41 11.09 18.67
C ILE A 10 10.94 11.06 18.50
N PRO A 11 11.56 9.89 18.24
CA PRO A 11 13.00 9.82 17.93
C PRO A 11 13.34 10.48 16.59
N GLU A 12 14.53 11.06 16.46
CA GLU A 12 15.02 11.72 15.23
C GLU A 12 15.14 10.79 14.00
N SER A 13 14.96 9.48 14.15
CA SER A 13 15.01 8.51 13.05
C SER A 13 13.69 8.36 12.29
N VAL A 14 12.76 9.30 12.44
CA VAL A 14 11.41 9.25 11.86
C VAL A 14 11.27 10.30 10.76
N GLU A 15 11.35 9.86 9.50
CA GLU A 15 11.08 10.71 8.33
C GLU A 15 9.58 10.95 8.08
N SER A 16 8.69 10.40 8.93
CA SER A 16 7.24 10.59 8.79
C SER A 16 6.76 11.82 9.56
N ARG A 17 6.23 12.84 8.86
CA ARG A 17 5.56 14.00 9.46
C ARG A 17 4.09 13.70 9.75
N SER A 18 3.60 14.15 10.90
CA SER A 18 2.22 13.97 11.38
C SER A 18 1.16 14.46 10.38
N ILE A 19 0.02 13.76 10.33
CA ILE A 19 -1.15 14.03 9.49
C ILE A 19 -2.36 14.51 10.31
N ALA A 20 -2.14 14.94 11.55
CA ALA A 20 -3.19 15.36 12.47
C ALA A 20 -4.09 16.49 11.91
N ASP A 21 -3.52 17.38 11.09
CA ASP A 21 -4.21 18.59 10.60
C ASP A 21 -5.27 18.31 9.51
N LEU A 22 -5.19 17.16 8.81
CA LEU A 22 -6.20 16.74 7.81
C LEU A 22 -7.46 16.16 8.46
N ALA A 23 -7.33 15.54 9.64
CA ALA A 23 -8.45 14.94 10.35
C ALA A 23 -9.36 15.98 11.03
N THR A 24 -8.87 17.22 11.23
CA THR A 24 -9.60 18.31 11.88
C THR A 24 -10.24 19.29 10.88
N GLY A 25 -10.09 19.07 9.58
CA GLY A 25 -10.70 19.90 8.53
C GLY A 25 -10.05 21.28 8.36
N ALA A 26 -8.79 21.45 8.79
CA ALA A 26 -8.10 22.75 8.76
C ALA A 26 -7.38 23.05 7.42
N SER A 27 -7.43 22.16 6.43
CA SER A 27 -6.81 22.39 5.10
C SER A 27 -7.45 21.55 3.99
N ASP A 28 -7.59 22.13 2.80
CA ASP A 28 -8.19 21.52 1.59
C ASP A 28 -7.15 20.95 0.61
N VAL A 29 -5.86 20.90 0.99
CA VAL A 29 -4.78 20.38 0.13
C VAL A 29 -4.34 19.00 0.62
N GLY A 30 -4.87 17.96 -0.02
CA GLY A 30 -4.39 16.57 0.15
C GLY A 30 -3.00 16.36 -0.46
N ARG A 31 -2.29 15.32 0.00
CA ARG A 31 -1.05 14.84 -0.65
C ARG A 31 -1.38 13.94 -1.84
N ASP A 32 -0.55 14.00 -2.89
CA ASP A 32 -0.59 13.09 -4.04
C ASP A 32 -0.28 11.62 -3.70
N SER A 33 0.26 11.32 -2.51
CA SER A 33 0.44 9.95 -2.04
C SER A 33 0.70 9.87 -0.53
N ALA A 34 0.20 8.79 0.09
CA ALA A 34 0.39 8.46 1.51
C ALA A 34 0.98 7.04 1.64
N PHE A 35 1.95 6.87 2.55
CA PHE A 35 2.59 5.58 2.83
C PHE A 35 2.46 5.24 4.32
N SER A 36 2.06 4.00 4.63
CA SER A 36 1.88 3.49 6.00
C SER A 36 2.79 2.29 6.23
N VAL A 37 3.53 2.29 7.34
CA VAL A 37 4.44 1.19 7.73
C VAL A 37 3.79 0.39 8.87
N TYR A 38 3.05 -0.65 8.51
CA TYR A 38 2.78 -1.78 9.40
C TYR A 38 3.41 -3.03 8.77
N ARG A 39 4.60 -3.40 9.28
CA ARG A 39 5.49 -4.48 8.81
C ARG A 39 6.07 -4.21 7.42
N ASP A 40 7.39 -4.30 7.27
CA ASP A 40 8.16 -4.06 6.03
C ASP A 40 7.79 -4.97 4.84
N ILE A 41 6.71 -5.73 4.96
CA ILE A 41 6.21 -6.72 4.01
C ILE A 41 4.98 -6.23 3.24
N HIS A 42 4.46 -5.02 3.51
CA HIS A 42 3.33 -4.46 2.75
C HIS A 42 3.80 -3.40 1.76
N ARG A 43 3.30 -3.46 0.52
CA ARG A 43 3.46 -2.43 -0.51
C ARG A 43 2.12 -2.00 -1.05
N MET A 44 2.03 -0.74 -1.46
CA MET A 44 0.81 -0.16 -1.99
C MET A 44 1.17 0.76 -3.16
N VAL A 45 0.34 0.74 -4.19
CA VAL A 45 0.34 1.75 -5.26
C VAL A 45 -1.11 2.21 -5.47
N THR A 46 -1.29 3.50 -5.70
CA THR A 46 -2.57 4.10 -6.07
C THR A 46 -2.38 5.02 -7.26
N ASP A 47 -3.37 5.06 -8.16
CA ASP A 47 -3.45 6.04 -9.25
C ASP A 47 -4.51 7.13 -8.98
N GLY A 48 -5.06 7.18 -7.77
CA GLY A 48 -6.11 8.10 -7.35
C GLY A 48 -7.50 7.48 -7.35
N GLU A 49 -7.78 6.55 -8.26
CA GLU A 49 -9.07 5.85 -8.35
C GLU A 49 -8.99 4.39 -7.91
N TRP A 50 -7.83 3.77 -8.17
CA TRP A 50 -7.55 2.38 -7.89
C TRP A 50 -6.37 2.23 -6.97
N LYS A 51 -6.45 1.27 -6.07
CA LYS A 51 -5.38 0.93 -5.14
C LYS A 51 -5.08 -0.56 -5.20
N LEU A 52 -3.81 -0.88 -5.38
CA LEU A 52 -3.27 -2.24 -5.28
C LEU A 52 -2.45 -2.37 -4.01
N VAL A 53 -2.74 -3.39 -3.21
CA VAL A 53 -1.97 -3.74 -2.01
C VAL A 53 -1.33 -5.11 -2.18
N ARG A 54 -0.03 -5.19 -1.89
CA ARG A 54 0.75 -6.42 -1.91
C ARG A 54 1.27 -6.74 -0.51
N HIS A 55 0.91 -7.90 0.00
CA HIS A 55 1.46 -8.46 1.23
C HIS A 55 2.47 -9.55 0.88
N TYR A 56 3.68 -9.45 1.41
CA TYR A 56 4.72 -10.48 1.29
C TYR A 56 4.77 -11.34 2.55
N ARG A 57 5.12 -12.61 2.40
CA ARG A 57 5.55 -13.46 3.52
C ARG A 57 7.04 -13.23 3.81
N ALA A 58 7.41 -12.93 5.05
CA ALA A 58 8.82 -12.88 5.46
C ALA A 58 9.28 -14.28 5.90
N GLU A 59 10.24 -14.86 5.18
CA GLU A 59 10.79 -16.20 5.47
C GLU A 59 11.43 -16.27 6.86
N SER A 60 12.07 -15.20 7.31
CA SER A 60 12.79 -15.16 8.59
C SER A 60 11.91 -15.09 9.82
N ARG A 61 10.58 -14.88 9.68
CA ARG A 61 9.71 -14.57 10.82
C ARG A 61 8.45 -15.44 10.92
N ASP A 62 8.28 -16.45 10.05
CA ASP A 62 7.03 -17.22 9.89
C ASP A 62 5.76 -16.34 9.97
N LYS A 63 5.86 -15.12 9.43
CA LYS A 63 4.86 -14.07 9.55
C LYS A 63 4.63 -13.42 8.21
N GLY A 64 3.36 -13.13 7.93
CA GLY A 64 2.90 -12.57 6.67
C GLY A 64 2.14 -13.61 5.84
N VAL A 65 1.51 -13.11 4.79
CA VAL A 65 0.76 -13.91 3.83
C VAL A 65 1.09 -13.37 2.45
N ASP A 66 1.31 -14.25 1.50
CA ASP A 66 1.34 -13.86 0.10
C ASP A 66 -0.10 -13.57 -0.33
N ARG A 67 -0.46 -12.29 -0.34
CA ARG A 67 -1.78 -11.79 -0.75
C ARG A 67 -1.64 -10.58 -1.66
N VAL A 68 -2.56 -10.45 -2.59
CA VAL A 68 -2.78 -9.26 -3.43
C VAL A 68 -4.22 -8.81 -3.20
N GLN A 69 -4.45 -7.51 -3.15
CA GLN A 69 -5.79 -6.93 -3.05
C GLN A 69 -5.92 -5.75 -4.01
N LEU A 70 -7.05 -5.62 -4.67
CA LEU A 70 -7.34 -4.51 -5.58
C LEU A 70 -8.64 -3.83 -5.14
N PHE A 71 -8.61 -2.50 -5.01
CA PHE A 71 -9.77 -1.71 -4.59
C PHE A 71 -10.02 -0.57 -5.57
N HIS A 72 -11.29 -0.31 -5.86
CA HIS A 72 -11.74 0.91 -6.54
C HIS A 72 -12.04 1.97 -5.49
N VAL A 73 -11.02 2.67 -4.98
CA VAL A 73 -11.15 3.58 -3.83
C VAL A 73 -12.08 4.77 -4.08
N ALA A 74 -12.29 5.15 -5.34
CA ALA A 74 -13.27 6.20 -5.69
C ALA A 74 -14.74 5.75 -5.52
N GLU A 75 -15.04 4.46 -5.66
CA GLU A 75 -16.40 3.90 -5.50
C GLU A 75 -16.57 3.20 -4.14
N ASP A 76 -15.48 2.71 -3.56
CA ASP A 76 -15.41 2.06 -2.26
C ASP A 76 -14.31 2.71 -1.38
N PRO A 77 -14.59 3.89 -0.79
CA PRO A 77 -13.62 4.59 0.07
C PRO A 77 -13.24 3.80 1.33
N TRP A 78 -14.03 2.79 1.68
CA TRP A 78 -13.82 1.96 2.86
C TRP A 78 -13.05 0.68 2.56
N GLU A 79 -12.67 0.44 1.30
CA GLU A 79 -11.83 -0.69 0.87
C GLU A 79 -12.38 -2.05 1.33
N LEU A 80 -13.70 -2.21 1.26
CA LEU A 80 -14.41 -3.41 1.70
C LEU A 80 -14.45 -4.49 0.63
N ASN A 81 -14.36 -4.10 -0.65
CA ASN A 81 -14.52 -4.99 -1.79
C ASN A 81 -13.17 -5.28 -2.47
N ASP A 82 -12.61 -6.45 -2.18
CA ASP A 82 -11.39 -6.92 -2.82
C ASP A 82 -11.68 -7.49 -4.22
N LEU A 83 -11.29 -6.72 -5.25
CA LEU A 83 -11.50 -7.00 -6.67
C LEU A 83 -10.33 -7.74 -7.32
N SER A 84 -9.32 -8.19 -6.56
CA SER A 84 -8.11 -8.80 -7.15
C SER A 84 -8.35 -10.12 -7.88
N SER A 85 -9.45 -10.80 -7.55
CA SER A 85 -9.83 -12.09 -8.11
C SER A 85 -10.85 -11.97 -9.25
N ASP A 86 -11.31 -10.76 -9.56
CA ASP A 86 -12.26 -10.51 -10.65
C ASP A 86 -11.50 -10.36 -11.98
N PRO A 87 -11.70 -11.27 -12.96
CA PRO A 87 -11.06 -11.17 -14.27
C PRO A 87 -11.40 -9.87 -15.02
N ALA A 88 -12.55 -9.27 -14.74
CA ALA A 88 -12.96 -8.00 -15.36
C ALA A 88 -11.97 -6.85 -15.05
N HIS A 89 -11.24 -6.95 -13.93
CA HIS A 89 -10.25 -5.97 -13.49
C HIS A 89 -8.80 -6.41 -13.74
N GLY A 90 -8.58 -7.51 -14.46
CA GLY A 90 -7.25 -8.07 -14.72
C GLY A 90 -6.29 -7.09 -15.39
N ALA A 91 -6.74 -6.30 -16.36
CA ALA A 91 -5.89 -5.31 -17.03
C ALA A 91 -5.39 -4.21 -16.05
N ARG A 92 -6.29 -3.73 -15.17
CA ARG A 92 -5.97 -2.72 -14.13
C ARG A 92 -5.00 -3.30 -13.10
N LEU A 93 -5.27 -4.52 -12.65
CA LEU A 93 -4.42 -5.26 -11.72
C LEU A 93 -2.97 -5.33 -12.24
N HIS A 94 -2.80 -5.73 -13.50
CA HIS A 94 -1.49 -5.86 -14.13
C HIS A 94 -0.79 -4.51 -14.32
N ALA A 95 -1.52 -3.45 -14.70
CA ALA A 95 -0.96 -2.12 -14.87
C ALA A 95 -0.39 -1.58 -13.54
N LEU A 96 -1.16 -1.64 -12.46
CA LEU A 96 -0.70 -1.21 -11.13
C LEU A 96 0.44 -2.09 -10.61
N ALA A 97 0.41 -3.40 -10.87
CA ALA A 97 1.49 -4.30 -10.49
C ALA A 97 2.80 -3.99 -11.22
N ALA A 98 2.73 -3.60 -12.49
CA ALA A 98 3.90 -3.16 -13.26
C ALA A 98 4.48 -1.86 -12.68
N THR A 99 3.63 -0.88 -12.36
CA THR A 99 4.04 0.37 -11.70
C THR A 99 4.72 0.11 -10.36
N MET A 100 4.13 -0.74 -9.52
CA MET A 100 4.73 -1.13 -8.23
C MET A 100 6.07 -1.83 -8.43
N THR A 101 6.18 -2.74 -9.40
CA THR A 101 7.42 -3.45 -9.71
C THR A 101 8.54 -2.50 -10.13
N ALA A 102 8.23 -1.52 -10.98
CA ALA A 102 9.20 -0.52 -11.41
C ALA A 102 9.70 0.34 -10.24
N TRP A 103 8.78 0.84 -9.42
CA TRP A 103 9.12 1.62 -8.23
C TRP A 103 9.95 0.80 -7.22
N MET A 104 9.58 -0.45 -6.95
CA MET A 104 10.34 -1.33 -6.05
C MET A 104 11.80 -1.51 -6.49
N ARG A 105 12.05 -1.58 -7.81
CA ARG A 105 13.42 -1.66 -8.34
C ARG A 105 14.18 -0.36 -8.16
N ASP A 106 13.53 0.77 -8.43
CA ASP A 106 14.12 2.11 -8.34
C ASP A 106 14.59 2.44 -6.91
N VAL A 107 13.79 2.08 -5.90
CA VAL A 107 14.12 2.34 -4.49
C VAL A 107 14.98 1.26 -3.84
N GLY A 108 15.41 0.24 -4.59
CA GLY A 108 16.20 -0.87 -4.06
C GLY A 108 15.42 -1.70 -3.02
N ASP A 109 14.13 -1.90 -3.23
CA ASP A 109 13.26 -2.59 -2.28
C ASP A 109 13.73 -4.05 -2.02
N PRO A 110 13.78 -4.52 -0.77
CA PRO A 110 14.19 -5.89 -0.45
C PRO A 110 13.35 -6.99 -1.12
N PHE A 111 12.11 -6.68 -1.52
CA PHE A 111 11.21 -7.61 -2.21
C PHE A 111 11.17 -7.39 -3.73
N ALA A 112 12.01 -6.52 -4.32
CA ALA A 112 11.98 -6.17 -5.75
C ALA A 112 12.24 -7.36 -6.70
N SER A 113 12.87 -8.43 -6.20
CA SER A 113 13.08 -9.69 -6.92
C SER A 113 11.86 -10.62 -6.91
N ARG A 114 10.87 -10.36 -6.05
CA ARG A 114 9.65 -11.16 -5.94
C ARG A 114 8.54 -10.56 -6.81
N PRO A 115 7.71 -11.41 -7.43
CA PRO A 115 6.58 -10.93 -8.20
C PRO A 115 5.53 -10.26 -7.30
N VAL A 116 4.97 -9.16 -7.81
CA VAL A 116 3.84 -8.47 -7.17
C VAL A 116 2.57 -9.33 -7.27
N LEU A 117 2.29 -9.93 -8.43
CA LEU A 117 1.13 -10.80 -8.63
C LEU A 117 1.45 -12.25 -8.25
N LEU A 118 0.41 -12.97 -7.79
CA LEU A 118 0.51 -14.39 -7.48
C LEU A 118 0.18 -15.23 -8.72
N PRO A 119 0.69 -16.48 -8.80
CA PRO A 119 0.28 -17.42 -9.84
C PRO A 119 -1.25 -17.59 -9.80
N GLY A 120 -1.93 -17.29 -10.90
CA GLY A 120 -3.40 -17.38 -11.02
C GLY A 120 -4.17 -16.11 -10.66
N SER A 121 -3.52 -15.00 -10.32
CA SER A 121 -4.19 -13.70 -10.17
C SER A 121 -4.53 -13.11 -11.56
N GLY A 122 -5.82 -13.05 -11.90
CA GLY A 122 -6.32 -12.38 -13.11
C GLY A 122 -6.35 -13.21 -14.40
N GLY A 123 -6.59 -14.52 -14.28
CA GLY A 123 -6.84 -15.43 -15.41
C GLY A 123 -8.31 -15.74 -15.60
#